data_AF-A0A7Y7M7G1-F1
#
_entry.id   AF-A0A7Y7M7G1-F1
#
_cell.length_a   1.000
_cell.length_b   1.000
_cell.length_c   1.000
_cell.angle_alpha   90.00
_cell.angle_beta   90.00
_cell.angle_gamma   90.00
#
_symmetry.space_group_name_H-M   'P 1'
#
loop_
_entity.id
_entity.type
_entity.pdbx_description
1 polymer ?
#
loop_
_entity_poly.entity_id
_entity_poly.type
_entity_poly.pdbx_seq_one_letter_code
_entity_poly.pdbx_strand_id
1 'polypeptide(L)'
;MARANATYYAGRDPFADFVTAPEISQIFGEILGAWVAVTWQAMGRPAPFRLIEAGPGRGTLMADMLRLLARVAPDCHQAARMHLLEQSPRLRAVQHAAL
;
A
#
# COMPACT_ATOMS: atom_id res chain seq x y z
N MET A 1 2.51 -7.18 23.10
CA MET A 1 2.53 -7.23 21.62
C MET A 1 3.65 -6.38 21.02
N ALA A 2 3.71 -5.05 21.25
CA ALA A 2 4.71 -4.16 20.62
C ALA A 2 6.18 -4.62 20.73
N ARG A 3 6.63 -5.05 21.92
CA ARG A 3 8.01 -5.52 22.14
C ARG A 3 8.34 -6.81 21.39
N ALA A 4 7.39 -7.72 21.23
CA ALA A 4 7.58 -8.96 20.47
C ALA A 4 7.69 -8.68 18.96
N ASN A 5 6.82 -7.82 18.42
CA ASN A 5 6.90 -7.36 17.04
C ASN A 5 8.24 -6.66 16.77
N ALA A 6 8.66 -5.74 17.63
CA ALA A 6 9.93 -5.04 17.46
C ALA A 6 11.12 -6.01 17.36
N THR A 7 11.19 -7.02 18.23
CA THR A 7 12.25 -8.03 18.18
C THR A 7 12.20 -8.88 16.90
N TYR A 8 11.01 -9.32 16.50
CA TYR A 8 10.83 -10.18 15.32
C TYR A 8 11.19 -9.44 14.01
N TYR A 9 10.68 -8.22 13.82
CA TYR A 9 10.89 -7.43 12.60
C TYR A 9 12.27 -6.75 12.53
N ALA A 10 13.01 -6.65 13.65
CA ALA A 10 14.35 -6.04 13.69
C ALA A 10 15.48 -7.00 13.32
N GLY A 11 15.37 -8.28 13.68
CA GLY A 11 16.49 -9.24 13.62
C GLY A 11 16.48 -10.22 12.45
N ARG A 12 15.37 -10.35 11.72
CA ARG A 12 15.21 -11.29 10.59
C ARG A 12 14.47 -10.62 9.44
N ASP A 13 14.58 -11.19 8.24
CA ASP A 13 13.73 -10.78 7.13
C ASP A 13 12.34 -11.41 7.31
N PRO A 14 11.29 -10.63 7.67
CA PRO A 14 9.97 -11.15 7.99
C PRO A 14 9.27 -11.79 6.79
N PHE A 15 9.71 -11.51 5.56
CA PHE A 15 9.16 -12.08 4.33
C PHE A 15 9.71 -13.49 4.03
N ALA A 16 10.71 -13.97 4.78
CA ALA A 16 11.18 -15.35 4.65
C ALA A 16 10.23 -16.36 5.30
N ASP A 17 9.42 -15.92 6.27
CA ASP A 17 8.60 -16.80 7.11
C ASP A 17 7.15 -16.92 6.58
N PHE A 18 6.66 -15.91 5.85
CA PHE A 18 5.28 -15.87 5.33
C PHE A 18 5.18 -15.17 3.98
N VAL A 19 4.26 -15.64 3.14
CA VAL A 19 3.83 -14.96 1.90
C VAL A 19 2.47 -14.28 2.11
N THR A 20 2.32 -13.03 1.67
CA THR A 20 1.07 -12.26 1.82
C THR A 20 0.31 -12.17 0.49
N ALA A 21 -1.00 -11.90 0.53
CA ALA A 21 -1.83 -11.85 -0.68
C ALA A 21 -1.30 -10.93 -1.82
N PRO A 22 -0.78 -9.71 -1.55
CA PRO A 22 -0.17 -8.89 -2.59
C PRO A 22 1.05 -9.55 -3.26
N GLU A 23 1.78 -10.38 -2.53
CA GLU A 23 2.97 -11.09 -3.04
C GLU A 23 2.59 -12.36 -3.83
N ILE A 24 1.37 -12.88 -3.67
CA ILE A 24 0.86 -14.03 -4.43
C ILE A 24 0.36 -13.58 -5.80
N SER A 25 -0.36 -12.45 -5.87
CA SER A 25 -0.95 -11.98 -7.12
C SER A 25 -1.24 -10.49 -7.13
N GLN A 26 -0.84 -9.83 -8.23
CA GLN A 26 -1.18 -8.44 -8.52
C GLN A 26 -2.69 -8.16 -8.54
N ILE A 27 -3.51 -9.19 -8.83
CA ILE A 27 -4.98 -9.07 -8.90
C ILE A 27 -5.53 -8.58 -7.55
N PHE A 28 -4.90 -8.96 -6.43
CA PHE A 28 -5.31 -8.49 -5.12
C PHE A 28 -5.20 -6.97 -4.99
N GLY A 29 -4.08 -6.39 -5.41
CA GLY A 29 -3.90 -4.94 -5.41
C GLY A 29 -4.76 -4.22 -6.45
N GLU A 30 -4.94 -4.81 -7.63
CA GLU A 30 -5.80 -4.26 -8.67
C GLU A 30 -7.28 -4.19 -8.23
N ILE A 31 -7.79 -5.21 -7.54
CA ILE A 31 -9.16 -5.19 -7.01
C ILE A 31 -9.31 -4.11 -5.94
N LEU A 32 -8.35 -3.97 -5.04
CA LEU A 32 -8.40 -2.91 -4.01
C LEU A 32 -8.25 -1.51 -4.62
N GLY A 33 -7.46 -1.34 -5.68
CA GLY A 33 -7.38 -0.10 -6.44
C GLY A 33 -8.73 0.26 -7.08
N ALA A 34 -9.42 -0.72 -7.66
CA ALA A 34 -10.75 -0.51 -8.23
C ALA A 34 -11.77 -0.13 -7.15
N TRP A 35 -11.69 -0.79 -5.98
CA TRP A 35 -12.51 -0.43 -4.81
C TRP A 35 -12.26 1.02 -4.35
N VAL A 36 -11.00 1.49 -4.33
CA VAL A 36 -10.68 2.89 -4.03
C VAL A 36 -11.33 3.84 -5.04
N ALA A 37 -11.22 3.56 -6.34
CA ALA A 37 -11.83 4.41 -7.38
C ALA A 37 -13.34 4.53 -7.22
N VAL A 38 -14.03 3.39 -7.03
CA VAL A 38 -15.49 3.34 -6.85
C VAL A 38 -15.90 4.08 -5.58
N THR A 39 -15.19 3.85 -4.47
CA THR A 39 -15.50 4.49 -3.18
C THR A 39 -15.27 6.00 -3.27
N TRP A 40 -14.16 6.44 -3.87
CA TRP A 40 -13.88 7.86 -4.08
C TRP A 40 -14.96 8.55 -4.93
N GLN A 41 -15.45 7.90 -5.99
CA GLN A 41 -16.57 8.40 -6.79
C GLN A 41 -17.85 8.50 -5.96
N ALA A 42 -18.18 7.47 -5.18
CA ALA A 42 -19.35 7.46 -4.30
C ALA A 42 -19.29 8.55 -3.22
N MET A 43 -18.09 8.96 -2.80
CA MET A 43 -17.86 10.07 -1.88
C MET A 43 -17.98 11.46 -2.54
N GLY A 44 -18.35 11.55 -3.82
CA GLY A 44 -18.47 12.82 -4.53
C GLY A 44 -17.15 13.37 -5.07
N ARG A 45 -16.16 12.48 -5.31
CA ARG A 45 -14.87 12.81 -5.93
C ARG A 45 -14.05 13.88 -5.17
N PRO A 46 -13.84 13.75 -3.85
CA PRO A 46 -13.09 14.73 -3.07
C PRO A 46 -11.65 14.89 -3.58
N ALA A 47 -11.18 16.14 -3.68
CA ALA A 47 -9.82 16.45 -4.10
C ALA A 47 -9.23 17.58 -3.24
N PRO A 48 -8.12 17.36 -2.50
CA PRO A 48 -7.41 16.08 -2.35
C PRO A 48 -8.11 15.11 -1.38
N PHE A 49 -7.73 13.83 -1.41
CA PHE A 49 -8.05 12.85 -0.36
C PHE A 49 -6.80 12.07 0.05
N ARG A 50 -6.81 11.46 1.25
CA ARG A 50 -5.70 10.66 1.76
C ARG A 50 -5.92 9.18 1.46
N LEU A 51 -4.93 8.54 0.83
CA LEU A 51 -4.86 7.10 0.66
C LEU A 51 -3.78 6.56 1.59
N ILE A 52 -4.19 5.83 2.63
CA ILE A 52 -3.31 5.46 3.76
C ILE A 52 -3.19 3.94 3.86
N GLU A 53 -1.96 3.42 3.91
CA GLU A 53 -1.69 2.01 4.18
C GLU A 53 -0.87 1.86 5.48
N ALA A 54 -1.34 1.00 6.37
CA ALA A 54 -0.67 0.69 7.63
C ALA A 54 0.10 -0.63 7.52
N GLY A 55 1.42 -0.58 7.72
CA GLY A 55 2.31 -1.72 7.51
C GLY A 55 2.37 -2.16 6.04
N PRO A 56 2.90 -1.32 5.12
CA PRO A 56 2.89 -1.59 3.68
C PRO A 56 3.79 -2.76 3.26
N GLY A 57 4.59 -3.29 4.17
CA GLY A 57 5.59 -4.32 3.86
C GLY A 57 6.57 -3.81 2.81
N ARG A 58 6.55 -4.42 1.63
CA ARG A 58 7.40 -4.04 0.49
C ARG A 58 6.83 -2.90 -0.35
N GLY A 59 5.59 -2.47 -0.10
CA GLY A 59 4.88 -1.48 -0.90
C GLY A 59 4.13 -2.06 -2.11
N THR A 60 4.16 -3.39 -2.29
CA THR A 60 3.56 -4.09 -3.44
C THR A 60 2.07 -3.79 -3.61
N LEU A 61 1.30 -3.82 -2.51
CA LEU A 61 -0.13 -3.51 -2.55
C LEU A 61 -0.38 -2.09 -3.08
N MET A 62 0.27 -1.08 -2.47
CA MET A 62 0.16 0.31 -2.91
C MET A 62 0.60 0.48 -4.37
N ALA A 63 1.67 -0.18 -4.80
CA ALA A 63 2.18 -0.07 -6.17
C ALA A 63 1.14 -0.56 -7.19
N ASP A 64 0.52 -1.72 -6.94
CA ASP A 64 -0.53 -2.26 -7.80
C ASP A 64 -1.78 -1.39 -7.81
N MET A 65 -2.19 -0.88 -6.64
CA MET A 65 -3.33 0.05 -6.53
C MET A 65 -3.06 1.33 -7.33
N LEU A 66 -1.91 1.98 -7.17
CA LEU A 66 -1.56 3.21 -7.88
C LEU A 66 -1.45 2.97 -9.39
N ARG A 67 -0.84 1.86 -9.81
CA ARG A 67 -0.72 1.48 -11.22
C ARG A 67 -2.09 1.30 -11.88
N LEU A 68 -3.03 0.67 -11.18
CA LEU A 68 -4.41 0.55 -11.67
C LEU A 68 -5.08 1.93 -11.73
N LEU A 69 -5.06 2.70 -10.62
CA LEU A 69 -5.70 4.01 -10.55
C LEU A 69 -5.19 4.95 -11.64
N ALA A 70 -3.88 4.99 -11.90
CA ALA A 70 -3.30 5.80 -12.96
C ALA A 70 -3.85 5.44 -14.36
N ARG A 71 -4.20 4.17 -14.60
CA ARG A 71 -4.71 3.69 -15.89
C ARG A 71 -6.22 3.85 -16.03
N VAL A 72 -6.99 3.50 -15.01
CA VAL A 72 -8.46 3.37 -15.12
C VAL A 72 -9.22 4.52 -14.45
N ALA A 73 -8.60 5.26 -13.54
CA ALA A 73 -9.21 6.34 -12.79
C ALA A 73 -8.20 7.49 -12.55
N PRO A 74 -7.64 8.10 -13.62
CA PRO A 74 -6.56 9.09 -13.50
C PRO A 74 -6.92 10.28 -12.62
N ASP A 75 -8.17 10.73 -12.61
CA ASP A 75 -8.64 11.82 -11.73
C ASP A 75 -8.55 11.42 -10.25
N CYS A 76 -8.88 10.17 -9.92
CA CYS A 76 -8.75 9.64 -8.56
C CYS A 76 -7.26 9.55 -8.18
N HIS A 77 -6.42 9.04 -9.09
CA HIS A 77 -4.98 8.96 -8.88
C HIS A 77 -4.36 10.35 -8.59
N GLN A 78 -4.73 11.39 -9.35
CA GLN A 78 -4.24 12.76 -9.15
C GLN A 78 -4.73 13.40 -7.84
N ALA A 79 -5.96 13.08 -7.43
CA ALA A 79 -6.54 13.58 -6.18
C ALA A 79 -5.95 12.90 -4.94
N ALA A 80 -5.37 11.70 -5.08
CA ALA A 80 -4.82 10.95 -3.97
C ALA A 80 -3.55 11.61 -3.38
N ARG A 81 -3.44 11.54 -2.06
CA ARG A 81 -2.23 11.82 -1.29
C ARG A 81 -1.86 10.57 -0.51
N MET A 82 -0.84 9.86 -0.99
CA MET A 82 -0.38 8.60 -0.42
C MET A 82 0.33 8.84 0.92
N HIS A 83 -0.02 8.04 1.93
CA HIS A 83 0.67 8.00 3.21
C HIS A 83 0.91 6.56 3.66
N LEU A 84 2.17 6.21 3.92
CA LEU A 84 2.56 4.89 4.40
C LEU A 84 2.92 4.96 5.88
N LEU A 85 2.22 4.21 6.73
CA LEU A 85 2.51 4.12 8.16
C LEU A 85 3.42 2.92 8.41
N GLU A 86 4.74 3.18 8.44
CA GLU A 86 5.78 2.16 8.63
C GLU A 86 6.77 2.59 9.72
N GLN A 87 7.04 1.67 10.65
CA GLN A 87 7.96 1.91 11.77
C GLN A 87 9.39 1.45 11.45
N SER A 88 9.54 0.44 10.60
CA SER A 88 10.84 -0.15 10.26
C SER A 88 11.60 0.74 9.27
N PRO A 89 12.78 1.28 9.65
CA PRO A 89 13.59 2.10 8.74
C PRO A 89 14.01 1.34 7.47
N ARG A 90 14.25 0.03 7.59
CA ARG A 90 14.58 -0.84 6.45
C ARG A 90 13.42 -0.93 5.47
N LEU A 91 12.20 -1.19 5.96
CA LEU A 91 11.03 -1.30 5.09
C LEU A 91 10.66 0.05 4.46
N ARG A 92 10.85 1.16 5.20
CA ARG A 92 10.71 2.50 4.62
C ARG A 92 11.64 2.70 3.42
N ALA A 93 12.90 2.28 3.51
CA ALA A 93 13.85 2.40 2.40
C ALA A 93 13.41 1.54 1.19
N VAL A 94 12.92 0.32 1.43
CA VAL A 94 12.36 -0.54 0.37
C VAL A 94 11.16 0.12 -0.30
N GLN A 95 10.22 0.67 0.48
CA GLN A 95 9.03 1.35 -0.02
C GLN A 95 9.40 2.59 -0.85
N HIS A 96 10.37 3.39 -0.39
CA HIS A 96 10.85 4.57 -1.15
C HIS A 96 11.50 4.23 -2.48
N ALA A 97 12.07 3.02 -2.63
CA ALA A 97 12.65 2.59 -3.89
C ALA A 97 11.60 2.01 -4.86
N ALA A 98 10.45 1.55 -4.34
CA ALA A 98 9.43 0.84 -5.10
C ALA A 98 8.28 1.74 -5.59
N LEU A 99 8.04 2.88 -4.94
CA LEU A 99 6.90 3.78 -5.15
C LEU A 99 7.36 5.20 -5.48
#